data_AF-A0A9N9UDV6-F1
#
_entry.id   AF-A0A9N9UDV6-F1
#
_cell.length_a   1.000
_cell.length_b   1.000
_cell.length_c   1.000
_cell.angle_alpha   90.00
_cell.angle_beta   90.00
_cell.angle_gamma   90.00
#
_symmetry.space_group_name_H-M   'P 1'
#
loop_
_entity.id
_entity.type
_entity.pdbx_description
1 polymer ?
#
loop_
_entity_poly.entity_id
_entity_poly.type
_entity_poly.pdbx_seq_one_letter_code
_entity_poly.pdbx_strand_id
1 'polypeptide(L)'
;MASLDFICQPSIVERGANFKKPPIIVKFENFPTQYSYFSAKICLKDEHNQMYVNESLGGATITSPVFDEANNACYFKIRHTNIRAKGKFRIEVQVFGTHPEHGQDYITHNCSRPIKVISRDPDVPLSKEDKAFLTYIKSLE
;
A
#
# COMPACT_ATOMS: atom_id res chain seq x y z
N MET A 1 -8.41 14.78 -14.39
CA MET A 1 -8.14 14.89 -12.94
C MET A 1 -7.17 13.80 -12.56
N ALA A 2 -6.20 14.07 -11.69
CA ALA A 2 -5.19 13.07 -11.31
C ALA A 2 -5.84 11.89 -10.56
N SER A 3 -5.48 10.66 -10.93
CA SER A 3 -6.11 9.43 -10.42
C SER A 3 -5.08 8.41 -9.92
N LEU A 4 -5.49 7.60 -8.93
CA LEU A 4 -4.68 6.53 -8.37
C LEU A 4 -5.43 5.21 -8.44
N ASP A 5 -4.80 4.17 -8.97
CA ASP A 5 -5.41 2.85 -9.11
C ASP A 5 -4.54 1.74 -8.53
N PHE A 6 -5.10 0.95 -7.61
CA PHE A 6 -4.44 -0.21 -7.02
C PHE A 6 -4.46 -1.38 -8.01
N ILE A 7 -3.40 -1.51 -8.81
CA ILE A 7 -3.28 -2.56 -9.83
C ILE A 7 -2.74 -3.89 -9.26
N CYS A 8 -2.07 -3.85 -8.10
CA CYS A 8 -1.63 -5.05 -7.38
C CYS A 8 -1.69 -4.80 -5.88
N GLN A 9 -2.25 -5.75 -5.12
CA GLN A 9 -2.30 -5.71 -3.66
C GLN A 9 -2.55 -7.13 -3.10
N PRO A 10 -1.99 -7.50 -1.94
CA PRO A 10 -2.36 -8.72 -1.26
C PRO A 10 -3.77 -8.59 -0.64
N SER A 11 -4.56 -9.66 -0.68
CA SER A 11 -5.83 -9.74 0.07
C SER A 11 -5.63 -10.20 1.51
N ILE A 12 -4.52 -10.90 1.78
CA ILE A 12 -4.14 -11.44 3.09
C ILE A 12 -2.64 -11.22 3.29
N VAL A 13 -2.24 -10.84 4.50
CA VAL A 13 -0.81 -10.74 4.89
C VAL A 13 -0.59 -11.25 6.30
N GLU A 14 0.62 -11.72 6.56
CA GLU A 14 1.07 -12.07 7.92
C GLU A 14 1.43 -10.81 8.71
N ARG A 15 1.06 -10.76 9.99
CA ARG A 15 1.35 -9.65 10.90
C ARG A 15 2.84 -9.36 10.93
N GLY A 16 3.21 -8.11 10.67
CA GLY A 16 4.60 -7.65 10.63
C GLY A 16 5.36 -8.05 9.36
N ALA A 17 4.80 -8.86 8.46
CA ALA A 17 5.41 -9.16 7.19
C ALA A 17 5.34 -7.95 6.25
N ASN A 18 6.48 -7.60 5.65
CA ASN A 18 6.52 -6.55 4.65
C ASN A 18 5.77 -6.98 3.39
N PHE A 19 5.19 -6.03 2.65
CA PHE A 19 4.59 -6.23 1.33
C PHE A 19 5.66 -6.54 0.25
N LYS A 20 6.54 -7.52 0.47
CA LYS A 20 7.63 -7.86 -0.46
C LYS A 20 7.13 -8.75 -1.60
N LYS A 21 6.29 -9.74 -1.28
CA LYS A 21 5.73 -10.71 -2.23
C LYS A 21 4.30 -11.14 -1.80
N PRO A 22 3.23 -10.68 -2.49
CA PRO A 22 3.24 -9.64 -3.53
C PRO A 22 3.35 -8.22 -2.93
N PRO A 23 3.95 -7.27 -3.66
CA PRO A 23 3.91 -5.87 -3.28
C PRO A 23 2.56 -5.21 -3.55
N ILE A 24 2.33 -4.07 -2.91
CA ILE A 24 1.26 -3.16 -3.35
C ILE A 24 1.83 -2.25 -4.44
N ILE A 25 1.14 -2.20 -5.58
CA ILE A 25 1.48 -1.34 -6.70
C ILE A 25 0.28 -0.46 -7.00
N VAL A 26 0.52 0.85 -6.99
CA VAL A 26 -0.49 1.86 -7.31
C VAL A 26 -0.04 2.60 -8.56
N LYS A 27 -0.89 2.63 -9.59
CA LYS A 27 -0.67 3.42 -10.80
C LYS A 27 -1.16 4.84 -10.55
N PHE A 28 -0.38 5.84 -10.95
CA PHE A 28 -0.70 7.26 -10.87
C PHE A 28 -0.79 7.84 -12.27
N GLU A 29 -1.97 8.34 -12.62
CA GLU A 29 -2.29 8.82 -13.96
C GLU A 29 -2.76 10.27 -13.94
N ASN A 30 -2.65 10.93 -15.10
CA ASN A 30 -3.05 12.32 -15.30
C ASN A 30 -2.42 13.28 -14.28
N PHE A 31 -1.15 13.05 -13.94
CA PHE A 31 -0.44 13.80 -12.92
C PHE A 31 -0.04 15.21 -13.40
N PRO A 32 -0.16 16.25 -12.56
CA PRO A 32 0.03 17.64 -13.01
C PRO A 32 1.51 17.97 -13.27
N THR A 33 1.82 18.63 -14.39
CA THR A 33 3.20 18.87 -14.83
C THR A 33 3.91 20.01 -14.08
N GLN A 34 3.18 20.80 -13.28
CA GLN A 34 3.78 21.90 -12.52
C GLN A 34 4.65 21.44 -11.33
N TYR A 35 4.59 20.17 -10.94
CA TYR A 35 5.36 19.63 -9.83
C TYR A 35 6.69 19.06 -10.30
N SER A 36 7.78 19.39 -9.59
CA SER A 36 9.13 18.89 -9.91
C SER A 36 9.37 17.48 -9.38
N TYR A 37 8.60 17.04 -8.39
CA TYR A 37 8.70 15.74 -7.77
C TYR A 37 7.37 15.30 -7.17
N PHE A 38 7.12 14.00 -7.08
CA PHE A 38 5.97 13.44 -6.37
C PHE A 38 6.43 12.51 -5.25
N SER A 39 5.62 12.36 -4.21
CA SER A 39 5.79 11.34 -3.18
C SER A 39 4.44 10.80 -2.75
N ALA A 40 4.40 9.56 -2.29
CA ALA A 40 3.19 8.92 -1.79
C ALA A 40 3.34 8.60 -0.30
N LYS A 41 2.47 9.17 0.52
CA LYS A 41 2.30 8.79 1.93
C LYS A 41 1.34 7.62 2.03
N ILE A 42 1.70 6.65 2.85
CA ILE A 42 0.95 5.42 3.07
C ILE A 42 0.27 5.54 4.42
N CYS A 43 -1.05 5.46 4.41
CA CYS A 43 -1.90 5.50 5.59
C CYS A 43 -2.65 4.17 5.74
N LEU A 44 -3.01 3.81 6.97
CA LEU A 44 -3.78 2.61 7.28
C LEU A 44 -5.12 3.02 7.86
N LYS A 45 -6.19 2.45 7.31
CA LYS A 45 -7.55 2.59 7.81
C LYS A 45 -8.07 1.25 8.29
N ASP A 46 -8.77 1.23 9.42
CA ASP A 46 -9.53 0.05 9.82
C ASP A 46 -10.78 -0.11 8.94
N GLU A 47 -11.06 -1.35 8.51
CA GLU A 47 -12.16 -1.61 7.58
C GLU A 47 -13.55 -1.30 8.18
N HIS A 48 -13.73 -1.52 9.48
CA HIS A 48 -15.05 -1.48 10.10
C HIS A 48 -15.46 -0.06 10.46
N ASN A 49 -14.54 0.75 10.97
CA ASN A 49 -14.83 2.12 11.42
C ASN A 49 -14.23 3.21 10.53
N GLN A 50 -13.46 2.85 9.49
CA GLN A 50 -12.81 3.77 8.54
C GLN A 50 -11.87 4.80 9.19
N MET A 51 -11.48 4.60 10.46
CA MET A 51 -10.56 5.47 11.17
C MET A 51 -9.11 5.18 10.79
N TYR A 52 -8.28 6.21 10.81
CA TYR A 52 -6.83 6.04 10.66
C TYR A 52 -6.23 5.37 11.88
N VAL A 53 -5.46 4.32 11.65
CA VAL A 53 -4.72 3.54 12.67
C VAL A 53 -3.25 3.45 12.28
N ASN A 54 -2.67 4.60 11.91
CA ASN A 54 -1.32 4.70 11.36
C ASN A 54 -0.23 4.24 12.35
N GLU A 55 -0.51 4.28 13.65
CA GLU A 55 0.35 3.70 14.69
C GLU A 55 0.55 2.19 14.54
N SER A 56 -0.35 1.51 13.81
CA SER A 56 -0.24 0.09 13.49
C SER A 56 0.58 -0.19 12.22
N LEU A 57 0.96 0.83 11.43
CA LEU A 57 1.93 0.66 10.35
C LEU A 57 3.34 0.48 10.91
N GLY A 58 4.16 -0.28 10.21
CA GLY A 58 5.60 -0.40 10.44
C GLY A 58 6.37 -0.32 9.13
N GLY A 59 7.69 -0.12 9.24
CA GLY A 59 8.57 0.03 8.09
C GLY A 59 8.44 1.41 7.42
N ALA A 60 8.60 1.46 6.10
CA ALA A 60 8.51 2.70 5.33
C ALA A 60 7.05 3.14 5.14
N THR A 61 6.73 4.40 5.46
CA THR A 61 5.37 4.98 5.29
C THR A 61 5.32 6.05 4.21
N ILE A 62 6.42 6.29 3.52
CA ILE A 62 6.53 7.17 2.35
C ILE A 62 7.24 6.38 1.25
N THR A 63 6.80 6.55 -0.01
CA THR A 63 7.43 5.94 -1.16
C THR A 63 7.55 6.92 -2.33
N SER A 64 8.62 6.75 -3.10
CA SER A 64 8.94 7.56 -4.27
C SER A 64 8.27 7.00 -5.53
N PRO A 65 7.96 7.85 -6.53
CA PRO A 65 7.41 7.43 -7.80
C PRO A 65 8.47 6.65 -8.59
N VAL A 66 8.01 5.70 -9.37
CA VAL A 66 8.77 4.98 -10.39
C VAL A 66 8.13 5.30 -11.72
N PHE A 67 8.86 5.99 -12.58
CA PHE A 67 8.42 6.31 -13.93
C PHE A 67 8.81 5.18 -14.88
N ASP A 68 7.83 4.74 -15.65
CA ASP A 68 8.00 3.82 -16.77
C ASP A 68 7.84 4.63 -18.06
N GLU A 69 8.97 5.08 -18.59
CA GLU A 69 9.02 5.90 -19.80
C GLU A 69 8.44 5.16 -21.02
N ALA A 70 8.60 3.84 -21.09
CA ALA A 70 8.12 3.04 -22.22
C ALA A 70 6.60 3.02 -22.32
N ASN A 71 5.91 3.06 -21.18
CA ASN A 71 4.45 3.04 -21.09
C ASN A 71 3.84 4.40 -20.72
N ASN A 72 4.67 5.45 -20.63
CA ASN A 72 4.30 6.77 -20.12
C ASN A 72 3.47 6.68 -18.83
N ALA A 73 3.94 5.87 -17.87
CA ALA A 73 3.21 5.54 -16.66
C ALA A 73 4.01 5.87 -15.40
N CYS A 74 3.32 6.26 -14.33
CA CYS A 74 3.92 6.50 -13.03
C CYS A 74 3.35 5.50 -12.01
N TYR A 75 4.21 4.92 -11.18
CA TYR A 75 3.80 3.92 -10.19
C TYR A 75 4.41 4.22 -8.82
N PHE A 76 3.66 3.89 -7.77
CA PHE A 76 4.19 3.79 -6.41
C PHE A 76 4.27 2.32 -6.04
N LYS A 77 5.49 1.86 -5.70
CA LYS A 77 5.75 0.48 -5.29
C LYS A 77 5.96 0.45 -3.78
N ILE A 78 5.01 -0.14 -3.06
CA ILE A 78 5.03 -0.26 -1.60
C ILE A 78 5.52 -1.67 -1.24
N ARG A 79 6.79 -1.76 -0.84
CA ARG A 79 7.48 -3.04 -0.56
C ARG A 79 7.96 -3.22 0.87
N HIS A 80 8.22 -2.11 1.55
CA HIS A 80 8.90 -2.07 2.84
C HIS A 80 7.98 -1.61 3.98
N THR A 81 6.67 -1.66 3.74
CA THR A 81 5.63 -1.36 4.72
C THR A 81 5.05 -2.68 5.22
N ASN A 82 4.68 -2.71 6.50
CA ASN A 82 3.97 -3.83 7.13
C ASN A 82 2.85 -3.32 8.05
N ILE A 83 1.97 -4.23 8.45
CA ILE A 83 0.90 -3.96 9.43
C ILE A 83 1.16 -4.79 10.68
N ARG A 84 1.29 -4.12 11.83
CA ARG A 84 1.61 -4.72 13.13
C ARG A 84 0.37 -5.17 13.90
N ALA A 85 -0.81 -4.65 13.57
CA ALA A 85 -2.07 -5.06 14.18
C ALA A 85 -2.75 -6.21 13.42
N LYS A 86 -3.48 -7.07 14.13
CA LYS A 86 -4.36 -8.09 13.54
C LYS A 86 -5.71 -7.45 13.22
N GLY A 87 -6.34 -7.83 12.10
CA GLY A 87 -7.63 -7.26 11.71
C GLY A 87 -7.87 -7.25 10.21
N LYS A 88 -8.84 -6.45 9.77
CA LYS A 88 -9.07 -6.14 8.35
C LYS A 88 -8.85 -4.65 8.16
N PHE A 89 -8.00 -4.28 7.21
CA PHE A 89 -7.58 -2.91 7.00
C PHE A 89 -7.60 -2.54 5.52
N ARG A 90 -7.59 -1.24 5.23
CA ARG A 90 -7.28 -0.70 3.90
C ARG A 90 -6.03 0.14 3.97
N ILE A 91 -5.24 0.08 2.91
CA ILE A 91 -4.14 1.01 2.68
C ILE A 91 -4.69 2.18 1.89
N GLU A 92 -4.55 3.38 2.41
CA GLU A 92 -4.75 4.60 1.64
C GLU A 92 -3.40 5.13 1.18
N VAL A 93 -3.33 5.48 -0.10
CA VAL A 93 -2.18 6.18 -0.66
C VAL A 93 -2.58 7.61 -0.92
N GLN A 94 -1.88 8.55 -0.30
CA GLN A 94 -2.02 9.99 -0.49
C GLN A 94 -0.81 10.51 -1.27
N VAL A 95 -1.03 11.14 -2.41
CA VAL A 95 0.04 11.69 -3.24
C VAL A 95 0.21 13.17 -3.00
N PHE A 96 1.47 13.55 -2.87
CA PHE A 96 1.91 14.92 -2.70
C PHE A 96 2.89 15.31 -3.80
N GLY A 97 2.75 16.51 -4.35
CA GLY A 97 3.67 17.10 -5.31
C GLY A 97 4.52 18.18 -4.66
N THR A 98 5.78 18.28 -5.04
CA THR A 98 6.66 19.38 -4.61
C THR A 98 6.74 20.43 -5.70
N HIS A 99 6.38 21.67 -5.36
CA HIS A 99 6.54 22.86 -6.17
C HIS A 99 7.78 23.65 -5.71
N PRO A 100 8.65 24.12 -6.62
CA PRO A 100 9.84 24.88 -6.26
C PRO A 100 9.55 26.13 -5.40
N GLU A 101 8.41 26.78 -5.63
CA GLU A 101 8.06 28.05 -4.99
C GLU A 101 7.13 27.93 -3.78
N HIS A 102 6.37 26.83 -3.67
CA HIS A 102 5.28 26.70 -2.68
C HIS A 102 5.45 25.51 -1.73
N GLY A 103 6.50 24.70 -1.90
CA GLY A 103 6.73 23.54 -1.06
C GLY A 103 5.88 22.35 -1.50
N GLN A 104 5.25 21.65 -0.56
CA GLN A 104 4.55 20.39 -0.84
C GLN A 104 3.02 20.57 -0.83
N ASP A 105 2.37 20.17 -1.92
CA ASP A 105 0.92 20.19 -2.07
C ASP A 105 0.33 18.79 -2.07
N TYR A 106 -0.85 18.65 -1.48
CA TYR A 106 -1.67 17.45 -1.61
C TYR A 106 -2.36 17.40 -2.98
N ILE A 107 -2.25 16.28 -3.69
CA ILE A 107 -2.78 16.13 -5.06
C ILE A 107 -4.04 15.26 -5.09
N THR A 108 -3.94 14.04 -4.59
CA THR A 108 -5.02 13.05 -4.68
C THR A 108 -4.80 11.91 -3.70
N HIS A 109 -5.83 11.09 -3.46
CA HIS A 109 -5.72 9.86 -2.68
C HIS A 109 -6.61 8.77 -3.25
N ASN A 110 -6.30 7.52 -2.93
CA ASN A 110 -7.24 6.41 -3.10
C ASN A 110 -6.99 5.34 -2.04
N CYS A 111 -8.03 4.54 -1.76
CA CYS A 111 -7.99 3.43 -0.83
C CYS A 111 -7.94 2.08 -1.56
N SER A 112 -7.21 1.15 -0.96
CA SER A 112 -7.08 -0.23 -1.40
C SER A 112 -8.38 -1.00 -1.16
N ARG A 113 -8.44 -2.23 -1.69
CA ARG A 113 -9.41 -3.23 -1.23
C ARG A 113 -9.01 -3.71 0.18
N PRO A 114 -9.92 -4.31 0.95
CA PRO A 114 -9.60 -4.78 2.29
C PRO A 114 -8.50 -5.85 2.27
N ILE A 115 -7.56 -5.73 3.22
CA ILE A 115 -6.45 -6.64 3.47
C ILE A 115 -6.67 -7.26 4.86
N LYS A 116 -6.75 -8.58 4.92
CA LYS A 116 -6.85 -9.34 6.17
C LYS A 116 -5.45 -9.61 6.72
N VAL A 117 -5.16 -9.10 7.92
CA VAL A 117 -3.90 -9.33 8.61
C VAL A 117 -4.09 -10.48 9.60
N ILE A 118 -3.34 -11.56 9.40
CA ILE A 118 -3.38 -12.77 10.24
C ILE A 118 -2.14 -12.85 11.11
N SER A 119 -2.30 -13.34 12.35
CA SER A 119 -1.18 -13.69 13.23
C SER A 119 -0.96 -15.20 13.13
N ARG A 120 0.29 -15.66 13.04
CA ARG A 120 0.64 -17.06 13.31
C ARG A 120 0.58 -17.32 14.81
N ASP A 121 -0.58 -17.14 15.43
CA ASP A 121 -0.79 -17.75 16.74
C ASP A 121 -0.86 -19.26 16.51
N PRO A 122 0.02 -20.07 17.12
CA PRO A 122 -0.01 -21.53 16.97
C PRO A 122 -1.36 -22.13 17.38
N ASP A 123 -2.10 -21.44 18.26
CA ASP A 123 -3.38 -21.88 18.80
C ASP A 123 -4.60 -21.45 17.98
N VAL A 124 -4.43 -20.64 16.92
CA VAL A 124 -5.54 -20.21 16.05
C VAL A 124 -5.45 -20.97 14.73
N PRO A 125 -6.34 -21.96 14.49
CA PRO A 125 -6.36 -22.67 13.23
C PRO A 125 -6.67 -21.70 12.09
N LEU A 126 -5.72 -21.52 11.18
CA LEU A 126 -5.95 -20.82 9.91
C LEU A 126 -7.03 -21.55 9.11
N SER A 127 -7.87 -20.80 8.40
CA SER A 127 -8.83 -21.38 7.46
C SER A 127 -8.09 -22.15 6.37
N LYS A 128 -8.78 -23.09 5.70
CA LYS A 128 -8.19 -23.84 4.57
C LYS A 128 -7.67 -22.90 3.46
N GLU A 129 -8.41 -21.82 3.20
CA GLU A 129 -8.07 -20.79 2.21
C GLU A 129 -6.83 -19.98 2.63
N ASP A 130 -6.77 -19.52 3.89
CA ASP A 130 -5.61 -18.79 4.42
C ASP A 130 -4.35 -19.67 4.36
N LYS A 131 -4.46 -20.96 4.70
CA LYS A 131 -3.36 -21.93 4.61
C LYS A 131 -2.88 -22.11 3.17
N ALA A 132 -3.79 -22.30 2.22
CA ALA A 132 -3.45 -22.47 0.81
C ALA A 132 -2.71 -21.24 0.25
N PHE A 133 -3.18 -20.03 0.58
CA PHE A 133 -2.54 -18.80 0.15
C PHE A 133 -1.13 -18.60 0.74
N LEU A 134 -0.94 -18.87 2.03
CA LEU A 134 0.39 -18.80 2.65
C LEU A 134 1.36 -19.85 2.08
N THR A 135 0.88 -21.06 1.80
CA THR A 135 1.68 -22.11 1.13
C THR A 135 2.11 -21.65 -0.25
N TYR A 136 1.21 -21.04 -1.03
CA TYR A 136 1.55 -20.44 -2.32
C TYR A 136 2.64 -19.38 -2.19
N ILE A 137 2.52 -18.43 -1.25
CA ILE A 137 3.55 -17.41 -1.01
C ILE A 137 4.92 -18.04 -0.73
N LYS A 138 5.00 -19.08 0.12
CA LYS A 138 6.26 -19.77 0.43
C LYS A 138 6.89 -20.45 -0.78
N SER A 139 6.08 -20.97 -1.71
CA SER A 139 6.58 -21.61 -2.93
C SER A 139 7.20 -20.64 -3.95
N LEU A 140 7.03 -19.32 -3.74
CA LEU A 140 7.62 -18.27 -4.57
C LEU A 140 8.98 -17.77 -4.04
N GLU A 141 9.51 -18.33 -2.95
CA GLU A 141 10.86 -18.08 -2.42
C GLU A 141 11.90 -18.97 -3.10
#